data_AF-A0A973N0H3-F1
#
_entry.id   AF-A0A973N0H3-F1
#
_cell.length_a   1.000
_cell.length_b   1.000
_cell.length_c   1.000
_cell.angle_alpha   90.00
_cell.angle_beta   90.00
_cell.angle_gamma   90.00
#
_symmetry.space_group_name_H-M   'P 1'
#
loop_
_entity.id
_entity.type
_entity.pdbx_description
1 polymer ?
#
loop_
_entity_poly.entity_id
_entity_poly.type
_entity_poly.pdbx_seq_one_letter_code
_entity_poly.pdbx_strand_id
1 'polypeptide(L)'
;MAGWPNLSDLLSTSHVDAPVGLLGAPLAAGSVTPGSCDEAPALLRQTSRRIGLYDINSRRELSTAVLDRGDVEIAGLSIEAATGAITEAVRSSVEAHALTFVIGGNNAVTRPAVHGLATALSLPLDRIGLITLDAHFDMRDLDQGLSNGNPVRALIEDGLPGANIAQIGLAPWANTCAMHEAAEAAGNLVITAAQVRELGAHSMRSSSIATST
;
A
#
# COMPACT_ATOMS: atom_id res chain seq x y z
N MET A 1 11.20 -29.46 -21.43
CA MET A 1 10.47 -29.71 -20.18
C MET A 1 9.59 -28.49 -19.95
N ALA A 2 8.27 -28.65 -19.89
CA ALA A 2 7.41 -27.55 -19.47
C ALA A 2 7.82 -27.18 -18.02
N GLY A 3 8.09 -25.90 -17.77
CA GLY A 3 8.45 -25.41 -16.44
C GLY A 3 7.30 -25.60 -15.45
N TRP A 4 7.60 -25.56 -14.15
CA TRP A 4 6.59 -25.55 -13.09
C TRP A 4 5.77 -24.25 -13.20
N PRO A 5 4.42 -24.33 -13.35
CA PRO A 5 3.55 -23.16 -13.32
C PRO A 5 3.74 -22.30 -12.06
N ASN A 6 3.95 -21.00 -12.24
CA ASN A 6 4.32 -20.06 -11.18
C ASN A 6 3.70 -18.67 -11.41
N LEU A 7 3.81 -17.78 -10.42
CA LEU A 7 3.17 -16.45 -10.48
C LEU A 7 3.61 -15.61 -11.69
N SER A 8 4.80 -15.82 -12.23
CA SER A 8 5.23 -15.07 -13.43
C SER A 8 4.46 -15.45 -14.68
N ASP A 9 3.84 -16.63 -14.72
CA ASP A 9 2.96 -17.04 -15.82
C ASP A 9 1.62 -16.28 -15.83
N LEU A 10 1.26 -15.64 -14.71
CA LEU A 10 0.10 -14.76 -14.60
C LEU A 10 0.42 -13.30 -14.94
N LEU A 11 1.70 -12.92 -15.00
CA LEU A 11 2.16 -11.57 -15.32
C LEU A 11 2.35 -11.41 -16.83
N SER A 12 1.70 -10.41 -17.42
CA SER A 12 1.83 -10.09 -18.84
C SER A 12 1.97 -8.60 -19.06
N THR A 13 2.67 -8.21 -20.12
CA THR A 13 2.80 -6.81 -20.55
C THR A 13 1.84 -6.43 -21.67
N SER A 14 1.01 -7.36 -22.16
CA SER A 14 0.16 -7.17 -23.36
C SER A 14 -1.31 -7.56 -23.19
N HIS A 15 -1.73 -8.04 -22.00
CA HIS A 15 -3.13 -8.39 -21.75
C HIS A 15 -3.98 -7.15 -21.46
N VAL A 16 -4.72 -6.71 -22.48
CA VAL A 16 -5.59 -5.51 -22.40
C VAL A 16 -6.74 -5.68 -21.39
N ASP A 17 -7.20 -6.91 -21.13
CA ASP A 17 -8.37 -7.19 -20.28
C ASP A 17 -8.01 -7.82 -18.91
N ALA A 18 -6.76 -7.68 -18.44
CA ALA A 18 -6.39 -8.21 -17.13
C ALA A 18 -7.19 -7.50 -16.01
N PRO A 19 -7.84 -8.21 -15.08
CA PRO A 19 -8.59 -7.58 -13.99
C PRO A 19 -7.70 -6.91 -12.93
N VAL A 20 -6.40 -7.23 -12.92
CA VAL A 20 -5.42 -6.70 -11.95
C VAL A 20 -4.31 -5.97 -12.69
N GLY A 21 -3.98 -4.75 -12.28
CA GLY A 21 -2.78 -4.03 -12.68
C GLY A 21 -1.71 -4.13 -11.61
N LEU A 22 -0.45 -4.40 -12.01
CA LEU A 22 0.72 -4.33 -11.15
C LEU A 22 1.59 -3.16 -11.61
N LEU A 23 1.78 -2.17 -10.74
CA LEU A 23 2.53 -0.96 -11.01
C LEU A 23 3.68 -0.86 -10.00
N GLY A 24 4.91 -0.72 -10.46
CA GLY A 24 6.03 -0.39 -9.57
C GLY A 24 6.17 1.12 -9.37
N ALA A 25 6.45 1.55 -8.15
CA ALA A 25 6.71 2.94 -7.79
C ALA A 25 8.00 3.01 -6.96
N PRO A 26 9.19 2.87 -7.59
CA PRO A 26 10.49 2.68 -6.92
C PRO A 26 11.03 3.97 -6.25
N LEU A 27 10.26 4.55 -5.33
CA LEU A 27 10.61 5.78 -4.62
C LEU A 27 11.49 5.49 -3.40
N ALA A 28 12.77 5.88 -3.47
CA ALA A 28 13.69 5.81 -2.33
C ALA A 28 13.81 7.12 -1.53
N ALA A 29 13.41 8.25 -2.10
CA ALA A 29 13.55 9.56 -1.47
C ALA A 29 12.76 9.66 -0.16
N GLY A 30 13.34 10.35 0.83
CA GLY A 30 12.73 10.52 2.16
C GLY A 30 12.77 9.26 3.05
N SER A 31 13.56 8.25 2.68
CA SER A 31 13.83 7.11 3.56
C SER A 31 14.65 7.55 4.77
N VAL A 32 14.13 7.28 5.97
CA VAL A 32 14.81 7.60 7.24
C VAL A 32 16.03 6.71 7.48
N THR A 33 15.99 5.46 7.01
CA THR A 33 17.09 4.52 7.08
C THR A 33 17.63 4.28 5.67
N PRO A 34 18.96 4.32 5.45
CA PRO A 34 19.54 3.95 4.17
C PRO A 34 19.12 2.53 3.75
N GLY A 35 18.72 2.36 2.50
CA GLY A 35 18.33 1.07 1.95
C GLY A 35 18.00 1.16 0.46
N SER A 36 17.84 -0.02 -0.17
CA SER A 36 17.54 -0.17 -1.60
C SER A 36 16.06 -0.50 -1.83
N CYS A 37 15.16 0.23 -1.16
CA CYS A 37 13.73 -0.04 -1.27
C CYS A 37 13.22 0.15 -2.71
N ASP A 38 13.85 1.01 -3.50
CA ASP A 38 13.61 1.21 -4.93
C ASP A 38 13.87 -0.04 -5.79
N GLU A 39 14.68 -0.99 -5.33
CA GLU A 39 14.90 -2.27 -6.03
C GLU A 39 13.75 -3.27 -5.83
N ALA A 40 12.85 -3.02 -4.86
CA ALA A 40 11.80 -3.96 -4.48
C ALA A 40 10.85 -4.35 -5.63
N PRO A 41 10.39 -3.44 -6.53
CA PRO A 41 9.54 -3.81 -7.66
C PRO A 41 10.21 -4.82 -8.59
N ALA A 42 11.47 -4.60 -8.95
CA ALA A 42 12.24 -5.51 -9.79
C ALA A 42 12.45 -6.87 -9.11
N LEU A 43 12.80 -6.87 -7.82
CA LEU A 43 13.04 -8.09 -7.05
C LEU A 43 11.77 -8.93 -6.88
N LEU A 44 10.60 -8.30 -6.69
CA LEU A 44 9.31 -8.98 -6.63
C LEU A 44 9.01 -9.71 -7.95
N ARG A 45 9.19 -9.02 -9.08
CA ARG A 45 9.02 -9.64 -10.42
C ARG A 45 9.95 -10.83 -10.60
N GLN A 46 11.22 -10.70 -10.20
CA GLN A 46 12.18 -11.80 -10.29
C GLN A 46 11.78 -12.99 -9.40
N THR A 47 11.33 -12.71 -8.18
CA THR A 47 11.00 -13.73 -7.18
C THR A 47 9.70 -14.45 -7.49
N SER A 48 8.76 -13.82 -8.19
CA SER A 48 7.47 -14.42 -8.60
C SER A 48 7.63 -15.78 -9.31
N ARG A 49 8.72 -15.95 -10.06
CA ARG A 49 9.09 -17.20 -10.76
C ARG A 49 9.29 -18.40 -9.84
N ARG A 50 9.47 -18.14 -8.54
CA ARG A 50 9.77 -19.16 -7.51
C ARG A 50 8.54 -19.57 -6.71
N ILE A 51 7.37 -18.97 -6.99
CA ILE A 51 6.13 -19.19 -6.23
C ILE A 51 5.14 -19.90 -7.14
N GLY A 52 4.77 -21.14 -6.78
CA GLY A 52 3.79 -21.94 -7.53
C GLY A 52 2.36 -21.39 -7.44
N LEU A 53 1.51 -21.76 -8.39
CA LEU A 53 0.12 -21.27 -8.47
C LEU A 53 -0.88 -22.00 -7.56
N TYR A 54 -0.53 -23.19 -7.07
CA TYR A 54 -1.44 -24.04 -6.31
C TYR A 54 -1.23 -23.90 -4.80
N ASP A 55 -2.30 -23.59 -4.06
CA ASP A 55 -2.33 -23.62 -2.60
C ASP A 55 -2.92 -24.94 -2.10
N ILE A 56 -2.12 -25.70 -1.34
CA ILE A 56 -2.52 -26.98 -0.77
C ILE A 56 -3.62 -26.85 0.30
N ASN A 57 -3.70 -25.72 1.00
CA ASN A 57 -4.64 -25.53 2.10
C ASN A 57 -6.06 -25.27 1.57
N SER A 58 -6.19 -24.35 0.63
CA SER A 58 -7.48 -24.06 -0.02
C SER A 58 -7.80 -25.01 -1.18
N ARG A 59 -6.81 -25.79 -1.65
CA ARG A 59 -6.90 -26.64 -2.85
C ARG A 59 -7.29 -25.87 -4.11
N ARG A 60 -6.82 -24.64 -4.23
CA ARG A 60 -7.12 -23.75 -5.36
C ARG A 60 -5.86 -23.43 -6.13
N GLU A 61 -6.03 -23.26 -7.44
CA GLU A 61 -5.01 -22.74 -8.34
C GLU A 61 -5.33 -21.29 -8.67
N LEU A 62 -4.31 -20.44 -8.64
CA LEU A 62 -4.41 -19.05 -9.08
C LEU A 62 -4.39 -18.99 -10.61
N SER A 63 -5.39 -18.33 -11.18
CA SER A 63 -5.52 -18.18 -12.64
C SER A 63 -5.86 -16.76 -13.08
N THR A 64 -5.87 -15.81 -12.14
CA THR A 64 -6.20 -14.40 -12.41
C THR A 64 -5.06 -13.75 -13.17
N ALA A 65 -5.33 -13.26 -14.39
CA ALA A 65 -4.34 -12.52 -15.16
C ALA A 65 -4.01 -11.18 -14.49
N VAL A 66 -2.73 -10.81 -14.53
CA VAL A 66 -2.20 -9.57 -13.98
C VAL A 66 -1.43 -8.87 -15.09
N LEU A 67 -1.82 -7.63 -15.41
CA LEU A 67 -1.06 -6.79 -16.32
C LEU A 67 0.07 -6.09 -15.55
N ASP A 68 1.30 -6.41 -15.90
CA ASP A 68 2.47 -5.65 -15.44
C ASP A 68 2.55 -4.34 -16.21
N ARG A 69 2.26 -3.24 -15.52
CA ARG A 69 2.22 -1.87 -16.06
C ARG A 69 3.60 -1.20 -16.03
N GLY A 70 4.66 -1.94 -15.69
CA GLY A 70 6.01 -1.40 -15.56
C GLY A 70 6.18 -0.56 -14.29
N ASP A 71 7.20 0.28 -14.31
CA ASP A 71 7.56 1.15 -13.18
C ASP A 71 7.27 2.61 -13.55
N VAL A 72 6.87 3.40 -12.55
CA VAL A 72 6.79 4.86 -12.71
C VAL A 72 8.21 5.43 -12.78
N GLU A 73 8.48 6.26 -13.78
CA GLU A 73 9.78 6.90 -14.00
C GLU A 73 10.01 8.05 -13.00
N ILE A 74 10.50 7.71 -11.80
CA ILE A 74 10.69 8.65 -10.67
C ILE A 74 12.09 8.58 -10.04
N ALA A 75 13.04 7.93 -10.71
CA ALA A 75 14.40 7.77 -10.19
C ALA A 75 15.06 9.14 -9.89
N GLY A 76 15.58 9.28 -8.67
CA GLY A 76 16.27 10.51 -8.22
C GLY A 76 15.36 11.70 -7.92
N LEU A 77 14.04 11.58 -8.06
CA LEU A 77 13.10 12.65 -7.71
C LEU A 77 12.88 12.75 -6.19
N SER A 78 12.54 13.94 -5.70
CA SER A 78 12.01 14.11 -4.34
C SER A 78 10.59 13.52 -4.24
N ILE A 79 10.07 13.36 -3.01
CA ILE A 79 8.71 12.86 -2.80
C ILE A 79 7.70 13.78 -3.49
N GLU A 80 7.86 15.10 -3.35
CA GLU A 80 6.99 16.11 -3.93
C GLU A 80 7.02 16.05 -5.46
N ALA A 81 8.22 15.94 -6.06
CA ALA A 81 8.38 15.84 -7.50
C ALA A 81 7.83 14.52 -8.08
N ALA A 82 7.93 13.42 -7.33
CA ALA A 82 7.40 12.12 -7.73
C ALA A 82 5.88 12.00 -7.55
N THR A 83 5.27 12.80 -6.65
CA THR A 83 3.86 12.70 -6.25
C THR A 83 2.93 12.71 -7.46
N GLY A 84 3.08 13.67 -8.38
CA GLY A 84 2.20 13.79 -9.55
C GLY A 84 2.27 12.56 -10.47
N ALA A 85 3.48 12.06 -10.73
CA ALA A 85 3.69 10.90 -11.61
C ALA A 85 3.10 9.61 -11.00
N ILE A 86 3.28 9.40 -9.70
CA ILE A 86 2.71 8.23 -9.00
C ILE A 86 1.18 8.32 -8.98
N THR A 87 0.61 9.48 -8.61
CA THR A 87 -0.83 9.70 -8.59
C THR A 87 -1.46 9.39 -9.95
N GLU A 88 -0.87 9.88 -11.03
CA GLU A 88 -1.37 9.66 -12.39
C GLU A 88 -1.26 8.19 -12.82
N ALA A 89 -0.13 7.54 -12.53
CA ALA A 89 0.06 6.13 -12.86
C ALA A 89 -0.92 5.22 -12.10
N VAL A 90 -1.17 5.50 -10.82
CA VAL A 90 -2.17 4.79 -10.02
C VAL A 90 -3.58 5.06 -10.54
N ARG A 91 -3.92 6.32 -10.85
CA ARG A 91 -5.21 6.70 -11.44
C ARG A 91 -5.48 5.88 -12.70
N SER A 92 -4.54 5.90 -13.64
CA SER A 92 -4.63 5.16 -14.91
C SER A 92 -4.79 3.64 -14.68
N SER A 93 -4.11 3.08 -13.69
CA SER A 93 -4.23 1.66 -13.35
C SER A 93 -5.61 1.32 -12.77
N VAL A 94 -6.14 2.14 -11.86
CA VAL A 94 -7.46 1.93 -11.26
C VAL A 94 -8.58 2.06 -12.30
N GLU A 95 -8.47 2.99 -13.25
CA GLU A 95 -9.45 3.14 -14.33
C GLU A 95 -9.47 1.92 -15.28
N ALA A 96 -8.33 1.26 -15.45
CA ALA A 96 -8.18 0.13 -16.36
C ALA A 96 -8.45 -1.24 -15.70
N HIS A 97 -8.33 -1.35 -14.37
CA HIS A 97 -8.31 -2.63 -13.66
C HIS A 97 -9.22 -2.62 -12.44
N ALA A 98 -9.88 -3.75 -12.17
CA ALA A 98 -10.71 -3.91 -10.97
C ALA A 98 -9.89 -3.88 -9.66
N LEU A 99 -8.59 -4.21 -9.74
CA LEU A 99 -7.65 -4.15 -8.62
C LEU A 99 -6.31 -3.61 -9.10
N THR A 100 -5.68 -2.73 -8.32
CA THR A 100 -4.32 -2.25 -8.58
C THR A 100 -3.41 -2.63 -7.42
N PHE A 101 -2.30 -3.28 -7.73
CA PHE A 101 -1.17 -3.47 -6.83
C PHE A 101 -0.11 -2.41 -7.14
N VAL A 102 0.20 -1.59 -6.16
CA VAL A 102 1.33 -0.65 -6.22
C VAL A 102 2.47 -1.27 -5.42
N ILE A 103 3.55 -1.64 -6.10
CA ILE A 103 4.75 -2.15 -5.48
C ILE A 103 5.68 -0.96 -5.29
N GLY A 104 5.73 -0.43 -4.07
CA GLY A 104 6.49 0.78 -3.77
C GLY A 104 8.01 0.55 -3.74
N GLY A 105 8.70 1.67 -3.54
CA GLY A 105 9.89 1.74 -2.72
C GLY A 105 9.47 1.88 -1.26
N ASN A 106 9.72 3.04 -0.64
CA ASN A 106 9.33 3.27 0.75
C ASN A 106 7.85 3.66 0.91
N ASN A 107 7.41 3.83 2.17
CA ASN A 107 6.01 4.11 2.51
C ASN A 107 5.49 5.50 2.06
N ALA A 108 6.35 6.41 1.59
CA ALA A 108 5.90 7.71 1.05
C ALA A 108 5.00 7.55 -0.20
N VAL A 109 5.09 6.41 -0.90
CA VAL A 109 4.23 6.05 -2.04
C VAL A 109 2.74 5.98 -1.65
N THR A 110 2.42 5.73 -0.38
CA THR A 110 1.04 5.55 0.10
C THR A 110 0.17 6.78 -0.16
N ARG A 111 0.67 7.99 0.11
CA ARG A 111 -0.09 9.23 -0.09
C ARG A 111 -0.50 9.46 -1.56
N PRO A 112 0.43 9.50 -2.55
CA PRO A 112 0.04 9.66 -3.96
C PRO A 112 -0.80 8.48 -4.47
N ALA A 113 -0.60 7.25 -3.98
CA ALA A 113 -1.45 6.13 -4.37
C ALA A 113 -2.92 6.32 -3.92
N VAL A 114 -3.15 6.80 -2.70
CA VAL A 114 -4.51 7.14 -2.21
C VAL A 114 -5.14 8.25 -3.03
N HIS A 115 -4.39 9.31 -3.36
CA HIS A 115 -4.88 10.40 -4.23
C HIS A 115 -5.20 9.90 -5.65
N GLY A 116 -4.39 9.01 -6.21
CA GLY A 116 -4.63 8.39 -7.52
C GLY A 116 -5.91 7.56 -7.53
N LEU A 117 -6.14 6.74 -6.50
CA LEU A 117 -7.36 5.98 -6.30
C LEU A 117 -8.60 6.89 -6.18
N ALA A 118 -8.53 7.91 -5.33
CA ALA A 118 -9.63 8.86 -5.11
C ALA A 118 -10.01 9.57 -6.42
N THR A 119 -9.00 10.00 -7.18
CA THR A 119 -9.19 10.66 -8.48
C THR A 119 -9.84 9.72 -9.51
N ALA A 120 -9.34 8.49 -9.65
CA ALA A 120 -9.88 7.51 -10.60
C ALA A 120 -11.34 7.17 -10.33
N LEU A 121 -11.72 7.06 -9.05
CA LEU A 121 -13.08 6.75 -8.64
C LEU A 121 -13.98 7.99 -8.58
N SER A 122 -13.45 9.19 -8.82
CA SER A 122 -14.16 10.47 -8.63
C SER A 122 -14.78 10.58 -7.23
N LEU A 123 -14.04 10.12 -6.22
CA LEU A 123 -14.46 10.12 -4.82
C LEU A 123 -13.65 11.16 -4.02
N PRO A 124 -14.29 11.91 -3.10
CA PRO A 124 -13.56 12.67 -2.08
C PRO A 124 -12.83 11.73 -1.12
N LEU A 125 -11.78 12.23 -0.45
CA LEU A 125 -10.97 11.44 0.48
C LEU A 125 -11.77 10.89 1.67
N ASP A 126 -12.84 11.56 2.10
CA ASP A 126 -13.72 11.09 3.17
C ASP A 126 -14.52 9.82 2.82
N ARG A 127 -14.48 9.38 1.57
CA ARG A 127 -15.02 8.11 1.08
C ARG A 127 -13.96 7.04 0.86
N ILE A 128 -12.69 7.34 1.14
CA ILE A 128 -11.58 6.38 1.06
C ILE A 128 -11.31 5.80 2.45
N GLY A 129 -11.05 4.49 2.50
CA GLY A 129 -10.57 3.79 3.69
C GLY A 129 -9.09 3.45 3.56
N LEU A 130 -8.35 3.54 4.65
CA LEU A 130 -6.95 3.15 4.72
C LEU A 130 -6.76 2.06 5.79
N ILE A 131 -6.20 0.94 5.41
CA ILE A 131 -5.77 -0.11 6.34
C ILE A 131 -4.25 -0.23 6.22
N THR A 132 -3.52 0.00 7.31
CA THR A 132 -2.08 -0.21 7.36
C THR A 132 -1.76 -1.47 8.16
N LEU A 133 -0.87 -2.30 7.61
CA LEU A 133 -0.27 -3.43 8.31
C LEU A 133 1.19 -3.06 8.59
N ASP A 134 1.43 -2.40 9.72
CA ASP A 134 2.72 -1.79 10.02
C ASP A 134 3.06 -1.89 11.52
N ALA A 135 4.35 -1.86 11.81
CA ALA A 135 4.88 -1.70 13.16
C ALA A 135 4.80 -0.25 13.65
N HIS A 136 4.70 0.73 12.73
CA HIS A 136 4.76 2.17 13.02
C HIS A 136 3.44 2.88 12.71
N PHE A 137 3.21 4.00 13.38
CA PHE A 137 2.06 4.87 13.08
C PHE A 137 2.21 5.65 11.77
N ASP A 138 3.44 5.97 11.35
CA ASP A 138 3.72 6.82 10.20
C ASP A 138 2.99 8.18 10.22
N MET A 139 2.97 8.76 11.42
CA MET A 139 2.36 10.05 11.74
C MET A 139 3.36 11.07 12.30
N ARG A 140 4.61 11.05 11.83
CA ARG A 140 5.56 12.12 12.15
C ARG A 140 5.06 13.48 11.65
N ASP A 141 5.60 14.55 12.20
CA ASP A 141 5.24 15.91 11.79
C ASP A 141 5.72 16.22 10.37
N LEU A 142 5.10 17.24 9.75
CA LEU A 142 5.36 17.67 8.38
C LEU A 142 6.23 18.92 8.29
N ASP A 143 6.76 19.41 9.41
CA ASP A 143 7.55 20.64 9.50
C ASP A 143 8.83 20.60 8.64
N GLN A 144 9.39 19.41 8.44
CA GLN A 144 10.54 19.15 7.57
C GLN A 144 10.14 18.62 6.18
N GLY A 145 8.87 18.73 5.80
CA GLY A 145 8.33 18.21 4.54
C GLY A 145 7.93 16.74 4.59
N LEU A 146 7.71 16.16 3.42
CA LEU A 146 7.26 14.77 3.30
C LEU A 146 8.41 13.79 3.56
N SER A 147 8.08 12.67 4.20
CA SER A 147 9.01 11.57 4.47
C SER A 147 8.27 10.23 4.39
N ASN A 148 9.01 9.12 4.46
CA ASN A 148 8.37 7.81 4.55
C ASN A 148 7.66 7.57 5.90
N GLY A 149 7.90 8.40 6.91
CA GLY A 149 7.34 8.26 8.26
C GLY A 149 6.17 9.19 8.57
N ASN A 150 5.65 9.94 7.59
CA ASN A 150 4.47 10.80 7.76
C ASN A 150 3.34 10.67 6.71
N PRO A 151 3.24 9.62 5.85
CA PRO A 151 2.16 9.55 4.87
C PRO A 151 0.75 9.50 5.50
N VAL A 152 0.58 8.88 6.69
CA VAL A 152 -0.74 8.81 7.35
C VAL A 152 -1.14 10.17 7.90
N ARG A 153 -0.21 10.90 8.55
CA ARG A 153 -0.43 12.28 8.99
C ARG A 153 -0.82 13.16 7.81
N ALA A 154 -0.04 13.12 6.72
CA ALA A 154 -0.29 13.93 5.54
C ALA A 154 -1.65 13.64 4.91
N LEU A 155 -2.09 12.39 4.85
CA LEU A 155 -3.42 12.05 4.35
C LEU A 155 -4.54 12.60 5.25
N ILE A 156 -4.36 12.58 6.57
CA ILE A 156 -5.33 13.18 7.50
C ILE A 156 -5.42 14.70 7.25
N GLU A 157 -4.27 15.37 7.09
CA GLU A 157 -4.23 16.80 6.78
C GLU A 157 -4.81 17.14 5.40
N ASP A 158 -4.72 16.22 4.43
CA ASP A 158 -5.36 16.34 3.12
C ASP A 158 -6.89 16.17 3.17
N GLY A 159 -7.44 15.67 4.29
CA GLY A 159 -8.88 15.49 4.49
C GLY A 159 -9.36 14.04 4.57
N LEU A 160 -8.47 13.05 4.70
CA LEU A 160 -8.85 11.67 5.03
C LEU A 160 -9.27 11.59 6.53
N PRO A 161 -10.53 11.27 6.86
CA PRO A 161 -10.96 11.17 8.25
C PRO A 161 -10.23 10.02 8.96
N GLY A 162 -9.71 10.26 10.16
CA GLY A 162 -9.06 9.21 10.95
C GLY A 162 -9.99 8.03 11.26
N ALA A 163 -11.30 8.26 11.37
CA ALA A 163 -12.31 7.20 11.49
C ALA A 163 -12.34 6.20 10.32
N ASN A 164 -11.75 6.55 9.16
CA ASN A 164 -11.59 5.67 8.01
C ASN A 164 -10.22 4.96 7.99
N ILE A 165 -9.39 5.16 9.01
CA ILE A 165 -8.02 4.64 9.09
C ILE A 165 -7.95 3.55 10.17
N ALA A 166 -7.50 2.36 9.77
CA ALA A 166 -7.18 1.27 10.68
C ALA A 166 -5.68 0.96 10.61
N GLN A 167 -4.99 1.05 11.75
CA GLN A 167 -3.57 0.80 11.88
C GLN A 167 -3.34 -0.46 12.70
N ILE A 168 -2.82 -1.50 12.05
CA ILE A 168 -2.78 -2.85 12.58
C ILE A 168 -1.35 -3.37 12.62
N GLY A 169 -0.95 -3.89 13.79
CA GLY A 169 0.37 -4.50 13.99
C GLY A 169 1.38 -3.61 14.70
N LEU A 170 0.94 -2.51 15.32
CA LEU A 170 1.85 -1.56 15.94
C LEU A 170 2.74 -2.21 17.01
N ALA A 171 4.04 -2.06 16.84
CA ALA A 171 5.03 -2.74 17.65
C ALA A 171 5.33 -1.98 18.94
N PRO A 172 5.54 -2.68 20.06
CA PRO A 172 6.05 -2.05 21.27
C PRO A 172 7.42 -1.44 20.99
N TRP A 173 7.64 -0.23 21.49
CA TRP A 173 8.93 0.49 21.49
C TRP A 173 9.40 0.98 20.10
N ALA A 174 8.52 0.93 19.10
CA ALA A 174 8.76 1.46 17.75
C ALA A 174 8.18 2.87 17.52
N ASN A 175 7.39 3.38 18.47
CA ASN A 175 6.56 4.57 18.29
C ASN A 175 6.72 5.56 19.46
N THR A 176 6.32 6.82 19.26
CA THR A 176 6.30 7.86 20.30
C THR A 176 4.89 8.00 20.89
N CYS A 177 4.81 8.50 22.13
CA CYS A 177 3.53 8.81 22.79
C CYS A 177 2.70 9.82 21.97
N ALA A 178 3.36 10.87 21.47
CA ALA A 178 2.69 11.91 20.69
C ALA A 178 2.05 11.37 19.40
N MET A 179 2.68 10.42 18.71
CA MET A 179 2.07 9.79 17.53
C MET A 179 0.85 8.95 17.89
N HIS A 180 0.91 8.23 19.02
CA HIS A 180 -0.21 7.43 19.50
C HIS A 180 -1.41 8.31 19.87
N GLU A 181 -1.21 9.32 20.70
CA GLU A 181 -2.26 10.26 21.11
C GLU A 181 -2.86 10.98 19.90
N ALA A 182 -2.03 11.34 18.92
CA ALA A 182 -2.50 11.95 17.68
C ALA A 182 -3.38 11.00 16.83
N ALA A 183 -3.02 9.72 16.75
CA ALA A 183 -3.82 8.71 16.06
C ALA A 183 -5.19 8.51 16.75
N GLU A 184 -5.20 8.39 18.08
CA GLU A 184 -6.44 8.28 18.86
C GLU A 184 -7.31 9.54 18.73
N ALA A 185 -6.70 10.73 18.81
CA ALA A 185 -7.41 12.01 18.66
C ALA A 185 -8.00 12.21 17.26
N ALA A 186 -7.34 11.70 16.22
CA ALA A 186 -7.87 11.68 14.86
C ALA A 186 -9.02 10.67 14.66
N GLY A 187 -9.19 9.72 15.60
CA GLY A 187 -10.19 8.66 15.54
C GLY A 187 -9.73 7.40 14.81
N ASN A 188 -8.41 7.20 14.63
CA ASN A 188 -7.88 6.00 14.00
C ASN A 188 -8.22 4.76 14.83
N LEU A 189 -8.56 3.66 14.17
CA LEU A 189 -8.60 2.35 14.82
C LEU A 189 -7.16 1.86 15.03
N VAL A 190 -6.75 1.74 16.29
CA VAL A 190 -5.39 1.33 16.66
C VAL A 190 -5.39 -0.11 17.19
N ILE A 191 -4.66 -1.01 16.52
CA ILE A 191 -4.49 -2.39 16.93
C ILE A 191 -3.00 -2.74 17.00
N THR A 192 -2.52 -3.02 18.21
CA THR A 192 -1.12 -3.40 18.47
C THR A 192 -0.81 -4.83 18.04
N ALA A 193 0.48 -5.12 17.79
CA ALA A 193 0.95 -6.48 17.52
C ALA A 193 0.62 -7.47 18.64
N ALA A 194 0.56 -7.01 19.90
CA ALA A 194 0.15 -7.83 21.04
C ALA A 194 -1.33 -8.24 20.92
N GLN A 195 -2.22 -7.29 20.61
CA GLN A 195 -3.64 -7.56 20.39
C GLN A 195 -3.87 -8.51 19.20
N VAL A 196 -3.13 -8.34 18.09
CA VAL A 196 -3.21 -9.26 16.94
C VAL A 196 -2.88 -10.71 17.37
N ARG A 197 -1.85 -10.88 18.21
CA ARG A 197 -1.44 -12.20 18.73
C ARG A 197 -2.48 -12.83 19.66
N GLU A 198 -3.12 -12.03 20.50
CA GLU A 198 -4.11 -12.51 21.47
C GLU A 198 -5.45 -12.83 20.82
N LEU A 199 -5.95 -11.96 19.95
CA LEU A 199 -7.26 -12.09 19.31
C LEU A 199 -7.25 -13.15 18.20
N GLY A 200 -6.10 -13.39 17.59
CA GLY A 200 -5.96 -14.13 16.35
C GLY A 200 -6.58 -13.39 15.16
N ALA A 201 -6.05 -13.62 13.95
CA ALA A 201 -6.49 -12.90 12.75
C ALA A 201 -7.99 -13.04 12.43
N HIS A 202 -8.65 -14.09 12.90
CA HIS A 202 -10.07 -14.35 12.63
C HIS A 202 -11.03 -13.45 13.42
N SER A 203 -10.69 -13.09 14.67
CA SER A 203 -11.58 -12.33 15.55
C SER A 203 -11.60 -10.83 15.21
N MET A 204 -10.57 -10.34 14.51
CA MET A 204 -10.41 -8.91 14.19
C MET A 204 -11.40 -8.39 13.12
N ARG A 205 -12.16 -9.27 12.46
CA ARG A 205 -13.17 -8.91 11.44
C ARG A 205 -14.32 -8.05 11.98
N SER A 206 -14.47 -7.94 13.29
CA SER A 206 -15.61 -7.30 13.96
C SER A 206 -15.32 -5.92 14.55
N SER A 207 -14.05 -5.48 14.55
CA SER A 207 -13.65 -4.17 15.06
C SER A 207 -13.70 -3.13 13.93
N SER A 208 -14.88 -2.52 13.76
CA SER A 208 -15.11 -1.19 13.17
C SER A 208 -14.30 -0.80 11.92
N ILE A 209 -14.68 -1.35 10.77
CA ILE A 209 -14.81 -0.51 9.57
C ILE A 209 -16.30 -0.26 9.45
N ALA A 210 -16.76 0.90 9.95
CA ALA A 210 -18.15 1.28 9.84
C ALA A 210 -18.51 1.31 8.36
N THR A 211 -19.29 0.34 7.92
CA THR A 211 -19.95 0.37 6.63
C THR A 211 -21.05 1.41 6.76
N SER A 212 -20.73 2.66 6.44
CA SER A 212 -21.74 3.68 6.21
C SER A 212 -22.58 3.24 5.01
N THR A 213 -23.79 2.77 5.32
CA THR A 213 -24.87 2.46 4.37
C THR A 213 -25.28 3.68 3.57
#